data_AF-A0A816HF81-F1
#
_entry.id   AF-A0A816HF81-F1
#
_cell.length_a   1.000
_cell.length_b   1.000
_cell.length_c   1.000
_cell.angle_alpha   90.00
_cell.angle_beta   90.00
_cell.angle_gamma   90.00
#
_symmetry.space_group_name_H-M   'P 1'
#
loop_
_entity.id
_entity.type
_entity.pdbx_description
1 polymer ?
#
loop_
_entity_poly.entity_id
_entity_poly.type
_entity_poly.pdbx_seq_one_letter_code
_entity_poly.pdbx_strand_id
1 'polypeptide(L)'
;MDPYVKRLEHLINRLDIVTIRLQSSTGKAVVNSKNVSNNNLHDYNTIINGTLASHLPKLVLESNKWIVEYYSGQSDLKITETNMIHTIYVYKCSNSTLAVHGKVNSITLDQCTNVGIQFTSVVSLVEFVNCCQIKAQVMENVPTIQIEKTDGCHVYLSNLSLNTKFITSKSSEMTINVPFGDGEYKEYPIPEQFKICLQDRNNSLLYQMNHLVFKNTRDINYRNGTF
;
A
#
# COMPACT_ATOMS: atom_id res chain seq x y z
N MET A 1 25.37 35.30 -15.97
CA MET A 1 24.79 33.95 -15.99
C MET A 1 25.85 33.00 -15.49
N ASP A 2 25.58 32.31 -14.39
CA ASP A 2 26.54 31.48 -13.66
C ASP A 2 27.12 30.36 -14.56
N PRO A 3 28.46 30.16 -14.60
CA PRO A 3 29.08 29.07 -15.36
C PRO A 3 28.55 27.67 -15.03
N TYR A 4 27.95 27.44 -13.85
CA TYR A 4 27.25 26.20 -13.50
C TYR A 4 25.91 26.03 -14.22
N VAL A 5 25.16 27.12 -14.45
CA VAL A 5 23.86 27.10 -15.14
C VAL A 5 24.04 26.69 -16.61
N LYS A 6 25.09 27.21 -17.28
CA LYS A 6 25.43 26.79 -18.65
C LYS A 6 25.81 25.31 -18.76
N ARG A 7 26.40 24.73 -17.71
CA ARG A 7 26.83 23.32 -17.70
C ARG A 7 25.65 22.37 -17.46
N LEU A 8 24.67 22.79 -16.66
CA LEU A 8 23.40 22.09 -16.45
C LEU A 8 22.49 22.14 -17.69
N GLU A 9 22.39 23.29 -18.36
CA GLU A 9 21.63 23.42 -19.62
C GLU A 9 22.22 22.56 -20.74
N HIS A 10 23.54 22.35 -20.76
CA HIS A 10 24.21 21.48 -21.74
C HIS A 10 24.05 19.98 -21.43
N LEU A 11 23.87 19.61 -20.16
CA LEU A 11 23.61 18.23 -19.72
C LEU A 11 22.13 17.83 -19.90
N ILE A 12 21.20 18.77 -19.72
CA ILE A 12 19.75 18.55 -19.93
C ILE A 12 19.44 18.34 -21.42
N ASN A 13 20.18 19.01 -22.33
CA ASN A 13 20.03 18.82 -23.78
C ASN A 13 20.72 17.57 -24.35
N ARG A 14 21.37 16.74 -23.51
CA ARG A 14 22.07 15.51 -23.93
C ARG A 14 21.42 14.22 -23.42
N LEU A 15 20.31 14.32 -22.69
CA LEU A 15 19.51 13.18 -22.27
C LEU A 15 18.19 13.24 -23.03
N ASP A 16 18.08 12.44 -24.10
CA ASP A 16 16.83 12.19 -24.82
C ASP A 16 15.82 11.50 -23.90
N ILE A 17 15.11 12.29 -23.09
CA ILE A 17 13.91 11.82 -22.39
C ILE A 17 12.73 12.06 -23.33
N VAL A 18 12.38 10.99 -24.02
CA VAL A 18 11.19 10.85 -24.86
C VAL A 18 9.96 11.32 -24.08
N THR A 19 9.46 12.51 -24.43
CA THR A 19 8.17 13.01 -23.95
C THR A 19 7.07 12.29 -24.72
N ILE A 20 6.44 11.28 -24.10
CA ILE A 20 5.21 10.68 -24.64
C ILE A 20 4.06 11.67 -24.41
N ARG A 21 3.64 12.33 -25.48
CA ARG A 21 2.36 13.05 -25.55
C ARG A 21 1.22 12.04 -25.65
N LEU A 22 0.29 12.06 -24.69
CA LEU A 22 -1.02 11.44 -24.86
C LEU A 22 -1.82 12.26 -25.89
N GLN A 23 -2.11 11.66 -27.04
CA GLN A 23 -3.18 12.12 -27.93
C GLN A 23 -4.35 11.14 -27.87
N SER A 24 -5.49 11.64 -27.39
CA SER A 24 -6.80 11.00 -27.53
C SER A 24 -7.38 11.29 -28.91
N SER A 25 -7.63 10.26 -29.73
CA SER A 25 -8.64 10.35 -30.79
C SER A 25 -9.04 8.97 -31.31
N THR A 26 -10.29 8.62 -31.01
CA THR A 26 -11.26 7.82 -31.78
C THR A 26 -10.78 7.16 -33.09
N GLY A 27 -10.80 5.83 -33.14
CA GLY A 27 -10.74 5.04 -34.38
C GLY A 27 -11.61 3.79 -34.28
N LYS A 28 -12.74 3.78 -34.99
CA LYS A 28 -13.63 2.61 -35.14
C LYS A 28 -12.96 1.54 -35.98
N ALA A 29 -13.02 0.29 -35.52
CA ALA A 29 -12.61 -0.89 -36.28
C ALA A 29 -13.59 -1.19 -37.42
N VAL A 30 -13.08 -1.55 -38.59
CA VAL A 30 -13.83 -2.23 -39.66
C VAL A 30 -13.12 -3.57 -39.89
N VAL A 31 -13.75 -4.68 -39.51
CA VAL A 31 -13.31 -6.03 -39.87
C VAL A 31 -14.48 -6.71 -40.56
N ASN A 32 -14.30 -7.03 -41.84
CA ASN A 32 -15.20 -7.85 -42.64
C ASN A 32 -14.98 -9.33 -42.29
N SER A 33 -16.01 -10.01 -41.78
CA SER A 33 -16.02 -11.48 -41.68
C SER A 33 -16.88 -12.08 -42.81
N LYS A 34 -16.26 -12.90 -43.66
CA LYS A 34 -16.96 -13.83 -44.56
C LYS A 34 -17.37 -15.08 -43.77
N ASN A 35 -18.59 -15.54 -44.04
CA ASN A 35 -19.27 -16.71 -43.47
C ASN A 35 -18.50 -18.03 -43.65
N VAL A 36 -18.44 -18.85 -42.60
CA VAL A 36 -18.56 -20.32 -42.69
C VAL A 36 -19.33 -20.83 -41.46
N SER A 37 -20.41 -21.55 -41.73
CA SER A 37 -21.33 -22.22 -40.80
C SER A 37 -20.83 -23.61 -40.38
N ASN A 38 -20.98 -23.98 -39.11
CA ASN A 38 -21.70 -25.20 -38.66
C ASN A 38 -21.54 -25.48 -37.15
N ASN A 39 -22.62 -25.17 -36.41
CA ASN A 39 -23.30 -25.96 -35.38
C ASN A 39 -22.52 -26.91 -34.46
N ASN A 40 -22.13 -26.41 -33.28
CA ASN A 40 -22.45 -26.96 -31.94
C ASN A 40 -21.64 -26.23 -30.84
N LEU A 41 -21.91 -24.93 -30.63
CA LEU A 41 -21.41 -24.16 -29.49
C LEU A 41 -22.55 -23.31 -28.91
N HIS A 42 -23.44 -23.90 -28.10
CA HIS A 42 -24.47 -23.12 -27.41
C HIS A 42 -24.18 -22.81 -25.94
N ASP A 43 -23.14 -23.37 -25.32
CA ASP A 43 -22.86 -23.10 -23.89
C ASP A 43 -21.53 -22.37 -23.61
N TYR A 44 -20.72 -22.03 -24.61
CA TYR A 44 -19.42 -21.37 -24.40
C TYR A 44 -19.25 -19.97 -25.03
N ASN A 45 -20.20 -19.52 -25.86
CA ASN A 45 -20.02 -18.29 -26.65
C ASN A 45 -20.92 -17.10 -26.27
N THR A 46 -21.66 -17.16 -25.15
CA THR A 46 -22.51 -16.04 -24.70
C THR A 46 -21.81 -15.10 -23.71
N ILE A 47 -20.57 -15.38 -23.30
CA ILE A 47 -19.79 -14.50 -22.40
C ILE A 47 -18.49 -14.05 -23.07
N ILE A 48 -18.58 -13.49 -24.27
CA ILE A 48 -17.45 -12.81 -24.92
C ILE A 48 -17.91 -11.54 -25.65
N ASN A 49 -18.68 -10.72 -24.94
CA ASN A 49 -18.91 -9.32 -25.30
C ASN A 49 -18.58 -8.42 -24.10
N GLY A 50 -17.31 -8.06 -23.98
CA GLY A 50 -16.88 -6.86 -23.26
C GLY A 50 -16.59 -6.99 -21.76
N THR A 51 -15.62 -7.81 -21.36
CA THR A 51 -14.86 -7.57 -20.12
C THR A 51 -13.45 -8.15 -20.25
N LEU A 52 -12.45 -7.32 -19.96
CA LEU A 52 -11.02 -7.60 -19.96
C LEU A 52 -10.73 -8.86 -19.12
N ALA A 53 -9.86 -9.76 -19.59
CA ALA A 53 -9.51 -11.03 -18.94
C ALA A 53 -9.39 -10.90 -17.40
N SER A 54 -10.46 -11.26 -16.68
CA SER A 54 -10.50 -11.19 -15.22
C SER A 54 -9.94 -12.50 -14.68
N HIS A 55 -8.78 -12.43 -14.04
CA HIS A 55 -8.25 -13.55 -13.27
C HIS A 55 -9.32 -14.04 -12.26
N LEU A 56 -9.46 -15.37 -12.14
CA LEU A 56 -10.44 -15.95 -11.22
C LEU A 56 -9.99 -15.72 -9.76
N PRO A 57 -10.94 -15.43 -8.84
CA PRO A 57 -10.63 -15.35 -7.42
C PRO A 57 -9.94 -16.62 -6.92
N LYS A 58 -8.89 -16.47 -6.13
CA LYS A 58 -8.05 -17.58 -5.66
C LYS A 58 -7.78 -17.43 -4.17
N LEU A 59 -8.14 -18.45 -3.39
CA LEU A 59 -7.75 -18.60 -1.99
C LEU A 59 -7.19 -20.02 -1.80
N VAL A 60 -5.88 -20.15 -1.68
CA VAL A 60 -5.21 -21.46 -1.55
C VAL A 60 -3.90 -21.34 -0.79
N LEU A 61 -3.53 -22.41 -0.08
CA LEU A 61 -2.20 -22.58 0.49
C LEU A 61 -1.29 -23.29 -0.53
N GLU A 62 -0.24 -22.61 -0.97
CA GLU A 62 0.82 -23.19 -1.79
C GLU A 62 2.12 -23.26 -0.98
N SER A 63 2.53 -24.48 -0.64
CA SER A 63 3.64 -24.75 0.28
C SER A 63 3.44 -24.09 1.65
N ASN A 64 4.03 -22.91 1.87
CA ASN A 64 3.90 -22.13 3.09
C ASN A 64 3.33 -20.73 2.85
N LYS A 65 2.75 -20.47 1.66
CA LYS A 65 2.22 -19.17 1.28
C LYS A 65 0.72 -19.30 1.02
N TRP A 66 -0.09 -18.62 1.82
CA TRP A 66 -1.49 -18.40 1.51
C TRP A 66 -1.57 -17.32 0.44
N ILE A 67 -2.25 -17.66 -0.65
CA ILE A 67 -2.46 -16.80 -1.82
C ILE A 67 -3.93 -16.41 -1.83
N VAL A 68 -4.22 -15.12 -1.69
CA VAL A 68 -5.57 -14.52 -1.73
C VAL A 68 -5.59 -13.49 -2.85
N GLU A 69 -6.18 -13.82 -4.00
CA GLU A 69 -6.07 -12.97 -5.19
C GLU A 69 -7.42 -12.70 -5.84
N TYR A 70 -7.57 -11.51 -6.41
CA TYR A 70 -8.67 -11.12 -7.30
C TYR A 70 -10.08 -11.18 -6.70
N TYR A 71 -10.21 -11.22 -5.38
CA TYR A 71 -11.52 -11.07 -4.74
C TYR A 71 -12.05 -9.65 -4.90
N SER A 72 -13.34 -9.53 -5.23
CA SER A 72 -14.04 -8.25 -5.29
C SER A 72 -15.38 -8.35 -4.57
N GLY A 73 -15.64 -7.43 -3.64
CA GLY A 73 -16.91 -7.38 -2.91
C GLY A 73 -17.11 -8.46 -1.85
N GLN A 74 -16.06 -9.21 -1.48
CA GLN A 74 -16.20 -10.33 -0.55
C GLN A 74 -15.91 -9.93 0.89
N SER A 75 -16.90 -10.05 1.78
CA SER A 75 -16.82 -9.49 3.14
C SER A 75 -16.50 -10.50 4.25
N ASP A 76 -16.37 -11.80 3.91
CA ASP A 76 -16.24 -12.88 4.87
C ASP A 76 -15.06 -13.84 4.60
N LEU A 77 -14.03 -13.38 3.86
CA LEU A 77 -12.82 -14.20 3.63
C LEU A 77 -12.14 -14.52 4.96
N LYS A 78 -11.80 -15.79 5.15
CA LYS A 78 -11.16 -16.28 6.38
C LYS A 78 -10.05 -17.27 6.07
N ILE A 79 -8.96 -17.18 6.82
CA ILE A 79 -7.90 -18.19 6.87
C ILE A 79 -7.77 -18.63 8.33
N THR A 80 -8.17 -19.87 8.60
CA THR A 80 -8.20 -20.45 9.95
C THR A 80 -7.06 -21.42 10.21
N GLU A 81 -6.62 -22.18 9.21
CA GLU A 81 -5.54 -23.16 9.36
C GLU A 81 -4.16 -22.52 9.16
N THR A 82 -3.72 -21.70 10.13
CA THR A 82 -2.42 -21.02 10.07
C THR A 82 -1.34 -21.67 10.93
N ASN A 83 -0.08 -21.32 10.63
CA ASN A 83 1.11 -21.67 11.37
C ASN A 83 2.11 -20.50 11.25
N MET A 84 3.04 -20.38 12.20
CA MET A 84 4.10 -19.36 12.24
C MET A 84 5.04 -19.40 11.04
N ILE A 85 5.11 -20.50 10.29
CA ILE A 85 5.88 -20.57 9.04
C ILE A 85 5.13 -20.01 7.83
N HIS A 86 3.80 -19.84 7.95
CA HIS A 86 2.98 -19.40 6.83
C HIS A 86 3.17 -17.91 6.58
N THR A 87 3.16 -17.53 5.32
CA THR A 87 3.08 -16.13 4.86
C THR A 87 1.74 -15.93 4.17
N ILE A 88 1.14 -14.75 4.32
CA ILE A 88 -0.11 -14.39 3.64
C ILE A 88 0.19 -13.36 2.57
N TYR A 89 -0.25 -13.60 1.35
CA TYR A 89 -0.11 -12.67 0.23
C TYR A 89 -1.47 -12.39 -0.39
N VAL A 90 -1.90 -11.14 -0.27
CA VAL A 90 -3.18 -10.66 -0.77
C VAL A 90 -2.91 -9.76 -1.97
N TYR A 91 -3.44 -10.13 -3.14
CA TYR A 91 -3.14 -9.45 -4.39
C TYR A 91 -4.40 -9.03 -5.13
N LYS A 92 -4.46 -7.77 -5.60
CA LYS A 92 -5.57 -7.28 -6.44
C LYS A 92 -6.96 -7.57 -5.87
N CYS A 93 -7.09 -7.55 -4.55
CA CYS A 93 -8.39 -7.66 -3.89
C CYS A 93 -9.03 -6.27 -3.76
N SER A 94 -10.34 -6.19 -3.90
CA SER A 94 -11.07 -4.91 -3.83
C SER A 94 -12.37 -5.03 -3.04
N ASN A 95 -12.75 -3.98 -2.31
CA ASN A 95 -14.02 -3.93 -1.57
C ASN A 95 -14.28 -5.19 -0.73
N SER A 96 -13.23 -5.72 -0.09
CA SER A 96 -13.25 -7.04 0.53
C SER A 96 -12.72 -7.00 1.95
N THR A 97 -13.10 -7.97 2.77
CA THR A 97 -12.61 -8.13 4.14
C THR A 97 -12.01 -9.51 4.32
N LEU A 98 -10.81 -9.58 4.91
CA LEU A 98 -10.08 -10.81 5.20
C LEU A 98 -9.78 -10.90 6.70
N ALA A 99 -10.12 -12.03 7.32
CA ALA A 99 -9.70 -12.37 8.67
C ALA A 99 -8.65 -13.50 8.66
N VAL A 100 -7.50 -13.26 9.30
CA VAL A 100 -6.41 -14.23 9.45
C VAL A 100 -6.30 -14.62 10.93
N HIS A 101 -6.71 -15.84 11.25
CA HIS A 101 -6.66 -16.36 12.62
C HIS A 101 -5.31 -17.02 12.89
N GLY A 102 -4.81 -16.87 14.12
CA GLY A 102 -3.54 -17.45 14.56
C GLY A 102 -2.30 -16.63 14.17
N LYS A 103 -1.13 -17.14 14.55
CA LYS A 103 0.16 -16.44 14.38
C LYS A 103 0.85 -16.89 13.10
N VAL A 104 1.09 -15.97 12.18
CA VAL A 104 1.77 -16.21 10.89
C VAL A 104 3.14 -15.52 10.84
N ASN A 105 3.97 -15.86 9.87
CA ASN A 105 5.28 -15.22 9.72
C ASN A 105 5.13 -13.74 9.33
N SER A 106 4.41 -13.48 8.24
CA SER A 106 4.19 -12.15 7.67
C SER A 106 2.90 -12.09 6.86
N ILE A 107 2.45 -10.87 6.59
CA ILE A 107 1.30 -10.58 5.73
C ILE A 107 1.68 -9.46 4.77
N THR A 108 1.38 -9.61 3.49
CA THR A 108 1.56 -8.56 2.48
C THR A 108 0.26 -8.36 1.72
N LEU A 109 -0.19 -7.11 1.60
CA LEU A 109 -1.24 -6.70 0.67
C LEU A 109 -0.55 -5.91 -0.46
N ASP A 110 -0.75 -6.34 -1.70
CA ASP A 110 -0.25 -5.66 -2.90
C ASP A 110 -1.40 -5.35 -3.86
N GLN A 111 -1.44 -4.12 -4.38
CA GLN A 111 -2.44 -3.66 -5.35
C GLN A 111 -3.88 -3.86 -4.89
N CYS A 112 -4.15 -3.70 -3.59
CA CYS A 112 -5.48 -3.85 -3.01
C CYS A 112 -6.16 -2.50 -2.83
N THR A 113 -7.48 -2.44 -3.06
CA THR A 113 -8.27 -1.19 -2.95
C THR A 113 -9.50 -1.36 -2.08
N ASN A 114 -9.67 -0.54 -1.06
CA ASN A 114 -10.79 -0.63 -0.12
C ASN A 114 -10.88 -2.03 0.53
N VAL A 115 -9.77 -2.49 1.11
CA VAL A 115 -9.67 -3.80 1.76
C VAL A 115 -9.53 -3.64 3.27
N GLY A 116 -10.38 -4.35 4.00
CA GLY A 116 -10.26 -4.57 5.44
C GLY A 116 -9.48 -5.85 5.72
N ILE A 117 -8.50 -5.79 6.62
CA ILE A 117 -7.83 -6.99 7.13
C ILE A 117 -7.81 -7.00 8.65
N GLN A 118 -8.26 -8.10 9.25
CA GLN A 118 -8.11 -8.38 10.68
C GLN A 118 -7.16 -9.57 10.83
N PHE A 119 -6.16 -9.47 11.70
CA PHE A 119 -5.23 -10.57 11.93
C PHE A 119 -4.86 -10.70 13.41
N THR A 120 -4.56 -11.94 13.83
CA THR A 120 -4.25 -12.21 15.24
C THR A 120 -2.87 -11.66 15.62
N SER A 121 -1.81 -12.26 15.08
CA SER A 121 -0.44 -11.75 15.25
C SER A 121 0.47 -12.18 14.10
N VAL A 122 1.59 -11.45 13.94
CA VAL A 122 2.67 -11.82 13.02
C VAL A 122 4.01 -11.95 13.74
N VAL A 123 4.91 -12.77 13.20
CA VAL A 123 6.28 -12.91 13.72
C VAL A 123 7.14 -11.71 13.32
N SER A 124 7.01 -11.25 12.08
CA SER A 124 7.92 -10.28 11.49
C SER A 124 7.24 -8.94 11.20
N LEU A 125 6.46 -8.85 10.11
CA LEU A 125 5.89 -7.61 9.64
C LEU A 125 4.56 -7.80 8.90
N VAL A 126 3.82 -6.69 8.79
CA VAL A 126 2.73 -6.53 7.82
C VAL A 126 3.10 -5.44 6.83
N GLU A 127 2.91 -5.70 5.55
CA GLU A 127 3.26 -4.78 4.47
C GLU A 127 2.05 -4.42 3.62
N PHE A 128 1.91 -3.13 3.31
CA PHE A 128 0.94 -2.60 2.36
C PHE A 128 1.72 -1.92 1.23
N VAL A 129 1.62 -2.48 0.01
CA VAL A 129 2.35 -1.98 -1.17
C VAL A 129 1.35 -1.66 -2.28
N ASN A 130 1.47 -0.49 -2.91
CA ASN A 130 0.62 -0.10 -4.05
C ASN A 130 -0.90 -0.18 -3.73
N CYS A 131 -1.28 0.04 -2.48
CA CYS A 131 -2.67 -0.12 -2.04
C CYS A 131 -3.41 1.21 -1.98
N CYS A 132 -4.73 1.16 -1.82
CA CYS A 132 -5.55 2.34 -1.59
C CYS A 132 -6.69 2.02 -0.61
N GLN A 133 -7.00 2.92 0.33
CA GLN A 133 -8.10 2.77 1.29
C GLN A 133 -8.04 1.46 2.10
N ILE A 134 -6.90 1.19 2.75
CA ILE A 134 -6.74 0.00 3.59
C ILE A 134 -7.19 0.27 5.02
N LYS A 135 -7.86 -0.71 5.63
CA LYS A 135 -8.11 -0.77 7.07
C LYS A 135 -7.51 -2.06 7.63
N ALA A 136 -6.54 -1.95 8.52
CA ALA A 136 -5.88 -3.11 9.12
C ALA A 136 -6.06 -3.12 10.63
N GLN A 137 -6.47 -4.24 11.22
CA GLN A 137 -6.62 -4.40 12.66
C GLN A 137 -5.80 -5.59 13.15
N VAL A 138 -4.92 -5.34 14.12
CA VAL A 138 -4.20 -6.40 14.84
C VAL A 138 -4.92 -6.69 16.15
N MET A 139 -5.13 -7.97 16.46
CA MET A 139 -5.78 -8.40 17.71
C MET A 139 -4.78 -8.57 18.86
N GLU A 140 -3.58 -9.06 18.55
CA GLU A 140 -2.48 -9.23 19.50
C GLU A 140 -1.28 -8.38 19.08
N ASN A 141 -0.19 -8.96 18.58
CA ASN A 141 1.07 -8.26 18.36
C ASN A 141 1.49 -8.22 16.88
N VAL A 142 2.12 -7.11 16.49
CA VAL A 142 2.79 -6.89 15.21
C VAL A 142 4.06 -6.06 15.45
N PRO A 143 5.26 -6.60 15.19
CA PRO A 143 6.49 -5.84 15.46
C PRO A 143 6.68 -4.63 14.55
N THR A 144 6.39 -4.80 13.26
CA THR A 144 6.62 -3.77 12.23
C THR A 144 5.45 -3.72 11.26
N ILE A 145 5.04 -2.51 10.89
CA ILE A 145 4.11 -2.25 9.79
C ILE A 145 4.83 -1.37 8.76
N GLN A 146 4.82 -1.82 7.52
CA GLN A 146 5.39 -1.10 6.39
C GLN A 146 4.26 -0.63 5.45
N ILE A 147 4.29 0.65 5.10
CA ILE A 147 3.33 1.28 4.18
C ILE A 147 4.14 1.91 3.04
N GLU A 148 4.09 1.30 1.86
CA GLU A 148 4.78 1.76 0.66
C GLU A 148 3.78 2.04 -0.46
N LYS A 149 3.91 3.20 -1.14
CA LYS A 149 3.08 3.56 -2.31
C LYS A 149 1.59 3.35 -2.06
N THR A 150 1.12 3.70 -0.87
CA THR A 150 -0.25 3.43 -0.45
C THR A 150 -0.93 4.73 -0.03
N ASP A 151 -2.12 4.97 -0.56
CA ASP A 151 -2.91 6.18 -0.30
C ASP A 151 -4.18 5.83 0.49
N GLY A 152 -4.26 6.30 1.74
CA GLY A 152 -5.32 5.96 2.68
C GLY A 152 -5.05 4.62 3.37
N CYS A 153 -4.45 4.66 4.56
CA CYS A 153 -4.17 3.46 5.34
C CYS A 153 -4.42 3.70 6.83
N HIS A 154 -5.44 3.05 7.38
CA HIS A 154 -5.79 3.12 8.79
C HIS A 154 -5.40 1.82 9.49
N VAL A 155 -4.50 1.92 10.46
CA VAL A 155 -4.03 0.78 11.24
C VAL A 155 -4.57 0.87 12.66
N TYR A 156 -5.30 -0.15 13.10
CA TYR A 156 -5.88 -0.28 14.43
C TYR A 156 -5.03 -1.23 15.25
N LEU A 157 -4.37 -0.67 16.26
CA LEU A 157 -3.51 -1.41 17.18
C LEU A 157 -4.33 -2.11 18.26
N SER A 158 -3.72 -3.10 18.91
CA SER A 158 -4.19 -3.66 20.17
C SER A 158 -3.35 -3.11 21.33
N ASN A 159 -3.78 -3.39 22.57
CA ASN A 159 -2.98 -3.11 23.76
C ASN A 159 -1.63 -3.88 23.79
N LEU A 160 -1.51 -4.96 23.02
CA LEU A 160 -0.29 -5.77 22.92
C LEU A 160 0.65 -5.30 21.79
N SER A 161 0.20 -4.44 20.90
CA SER A 161 0.97 -3.92 19.75
C SER A 161 1.33 -2.44 19.88
N LEU A 162 1.37 -1.88 21.09
CA LEU A 162 1.69 -0.45 21.28
C LEU A 162 3.14 -0.10 20.91
N ASN A 163 4.03 -1.10 20.82
CA ASN A 163 5.44 -0.95 20.44
C ASN A 163 5.68 -1.18 18.94
N THR A 164 4.64 -1.25 18.11
CA THR A 164 4.77 -1.43 16.66
C THR A 164 5.57 -0.31 16.03
N LYS A 165 6.55 -0.68 15.20
CA LYS A 165 7.34 0.26 14.39
C LYS A 165 6.66 0.49 13.06
N PHE A 166 6.52 1.75 12.66
CA PHE A 166 5.99 2.12 11.36
C PHE A 166 7.11 2.56 10.44
N ILE A 167 7.14 1.98 9.24
CA ILE A 167 8.05 2.35 8.15
C ILE A 167 7.18 2.81 6.99
N THR A 168 7.39 4.03 6.51
CA THR A 168 6.55 4.61 5.46
C THR A 168 7.38 5.15 4.31
N SER A 169 6.91 4.95 3.09
CA SER A 169 7.57 5.46 1.88
C SER A 169 6.54 5.78 0.81
N LYS A 170 6.62 6.98 0.21
CA LYS A 170 5.75 7.39 -0.91
C LYS A 170 4.26 7.13 -0.68
N SER A 171 3.78 7.35 0.54
CA SER A 171 2.42 7.01 0.97
C SER A 171 1.76 8.24 1.58
N SER A 172 0.43 8.31 1.50
CA SER A 172 -0.35 9.44 1.99
C SER A 172 -1.58 8.99 2.77
N GLU A 173 -2.19 9.91 3.54
CA GLU A 173 -3.42 9.66 4.31
C GLU A 173 -3.30 8.47 5.28
N MET A 174 -2.15 8.34 5.95
CA MET A 174 -1.84 7.26 6.87
C MET A 174 -2.23 7.63 8.31
N THR A 175 -2.91 6.73 9.02
CA THR A 175 -3.36 6.94 10.39
C THR A 175 -3.11 5.74 11.28
N ILE A 176 -2.54 5.97 12.46
CA ILE A 176 -2.38 4.99 13.53
C ILE A 176 -3.51 5.21 14.53
N ASN A 177 -4.32 4.19 14.77
CA ASN A 177 -5.41 4.19 15.74
C ASN A 177 -4.96 3.40 16.97
N VAL A 178 -4.71 4.12 18.06
CA VAL A 178 -4.26 3.55 19.33
C VAL A 178 -5.47 3.32 20.23
N PRO A 179 -5.69 2.11 20.77
CA PRO A 179 -6.83 1.85 21.63
C PRO A 179 -6.78 2.76 22.87
N PHE A 180 -7.92 3.31 23.24
CA PHE A 180 -8.10 4.14 24.43
C PHE A 180 -9.47 3.83 25.04
N GLY A 181 -9.53 3.49 26.32
CA GLY A 181 -10.79 3.10 26.95
C GLY A 181 -11.41 1.84 26.33
N ASP A 182 -12.71 1.65 26.58
CA ASP A 182 -13.45 0.48 26.14
C ASP A 182 -14.00 0.69 24.72
N GLY A 183 -13.33 0.12 23.73
CA GLY A 183 -13.78 0.11 22.33
C GLY A 183 -13.55 1.41 21.56
N GLU A 184 -12.92 2.41 22.16
CA GLU A 184 -12.56 3.66 21.48
C GLU A 184 -11.11 3.65 20.99
N TYR A 185 -10.83 4.50 20.01
CA TYR A 185 -9.50 4.68 19.43
C TYR A 185 -9.15 6.16 19.39
N LYS A 186 -7.90 6.45 19.70
CA LYS A 186 -7.30 7.76 19.45
C LYS A 186 -6.48 7.71 18.17
N GLU A 187 -6.81 8.60 17.24
CA GLU A 187 -6.19 8.68 15.93
C GLU A 187 -4.92 9.53 15.95
N TYR A 188 -3.88 9.06 15.27
CA TYR A 188 -2.61 9.73 15.10
C TYR A 188 -2.22 9.70 13.61
N PRO A 189 -2.34 10.81 12.87
CA PRO A 189 -1.90 10.86 11.48
C PRO A 189 -0.37 10.74 11.40
N ILE A 190 0.13 9.98 10.42
CA ILE A 190 1.56 9.85 10.16
C ILE A 190 2.00 11.01 9.24
N PRO A 191 3.03 11.79 9.60
CA PRO A 191 3.55 12.84 8.72
C PRO A 191 4.10 12.29 7.41
N GLU A 192 3.77 12.96 6.31
CA GLU A 192 4.16 12.56 4.95
C GLU A 192 5.03 13.61 4.23
N GLN A 193 5.21 14.80 4.81
CA GLN A 193 6.00 15.89 4.23
C GLN A 193 7.27 16.19 5.03
N PHE A 194 8.41 16.21 4.33
CA PHE A 194 9.72 16.52 4.88
C PHE A 194 10.25 17.82 4.25
N LYS A 195 10.72 18.74 5.09
CA LYS A 195 11.49 19.91 4.67
C LYS A 195 12.98 19.59 4.78
N ILE A 196 13.70 19.74 3.67
CA ILE A 196 15.15 19.55 3.61
C ILE A 196 15.79 20.93 3.47
N CYS A 197 16.76 21.24 4.34
CA CYS A 197 17.50 22.51 4.31
C CYS A 197 19.00 22.25 4.25
N LEU A 198 19.69 22.96 3.36
CA LEU A 198 21.15 23.05 3.35
C LEU A 198 21.57 24.11 4.37
N GLN A 199 22.50 23.77 5.26
CA GLN A 199 23.10 24.75 6.16
C GLN A 199 24.52 25.06 5.70
N ASP A 200 24.70 26.26 5.14
CA ASP A 200 25.92 26.70 4.45
C ASP A 200 27.19 26.68 5.32
N ARG A 201 27.07 26.68 6.65
CA ARG A 201 28.22 26.79 7.54
C ARG A 201 28.99 25.49 7.75
N ASN A 202 28.36 24.32 7.58
CA ASN A 202 28.95 23.04 7.98
C ASN A 202 28.87 21.92 6.91
N ASN A 203 28.43 22.19 5.68
CA ASN A 203 28.15 21.15 4.66
C ASN A 203 27.25 20.00 5.19
N SER A 204 26.35 20.31 6.13
CA SER A 204 25.44 19.33 6.75
C SER A 204 24.02 19.48 6.21
N LEU A 205 23.36 18.35 5.96
CA LEU A 205 21.93 18.29 5.61
C LEU A 205 21.08 18.19 6.89
N LEU A 206 20.08 19.07 7.01
CA LEU A 206 19.08 19.02 8.06
C LEU A 206 17.74 18.55 7.49
N TYR A 207 17.17 17.53 8.12
CA TYR A 207 15.84 17.01 7.83
C TYR A 207 14.88 17.46 8.92
N GLN A 208 13.83 18.19 8.55
CA GLN A 208 12.77 18.57 9.44
C GLN A 208 11.46 17.93 8.98
N MET A 209 10.79 17.23 9.89
CA MET A 209 9.46 16.69 9.64
C MET A 209 8.44 17.78 9.97
N ASN A 210 7.59 18.13 9.01
CA ASN A 210 6.51 19.07 9.27
C ASN A 210 5.41 18.34 10.07
N HIS A 211 4.81 19.02 11.05
CA HIS A 211 3.60 18.55 11.75
C HIS A 211 3.74 17.48 12.86
N LEU A 212 4.81 17.52 13.67
CA LEU A 212 4.84 16.82 14.96
C LEU A 212 4.68 17.80 16.13
N VAL A 213 3.44 17.91 16.65
CA VAL A 213 3.22 18.41 18.01
C VAL A 213 3.53 17.26 18.97
N PHE A 214 4.76 17.21 19.49
CA PHE A 214 5.11 16.31 20.59
C PHE A 214 4.30 16.69 21.83
N LYS A 215 3.20 15.97 22.12
CA LYS A 215 2.59 15.97 23.46
C LYS A 215 3.28 14.93 24.35
N ASN A 216 4.56 15.15 24.65
CA ASN A 216 5.11 14.83 25.96
C ASN A 216 6.35 15.69 26.23
N THR A 217 6.10 16.81 26.91
CA THR A 217 7.08 17.78 27.40
C THR A 217 7.87 17.22 28.58
N ARG A 218 8.90 16.42 28.29
CA ARG A 218 10.09 16.19 29.13
C ARG A 218 11.13 15.54 28.20
N ASP A 219 12.26 16.22 27.99
CA ASP A 219 13.47 15.72 27.31
C ASP A 219 13.64 15.89 25.79
N ILE A 220 13.16 16.99 25.20
CA ILE A 220 13.85 17.56 24.03
C ILE A 220 14.03 19.07 24.26
N ASN A 221 15.11 19.43 24.94
CA ASN A 221 15.61 20.79 24.98
C ASN A 221 16.10 21.18 23.57
N TYR A 222 15.21 21.70 22.72
CA TYR A 222 15.61 22.63 21.67
C TYR A 222 16.04 23.93 22.36
N ARG A 223 17.29 23.96 22.84
CA ARG A 223 17.94 25.23 23.14
C ARG A 223 18.18 25.93 21.81
N ASN A 224 17.43 27.01 21.59
CA ASN A 224 17.82 28.09 20.69
C ASN A 224 19.26 28.48 21.02
N GLY A 225 20.21 28.02 20.21
CA GLY A 225 21.63 28.30 20.35
C GLY A 225 22.19 28.54 18.96
N THR A 226 22.43 29.81 18.65
CA THR A 226 23.35 30.24 17.61
C THR A 226 24.68 29.49 17.74
N PHE A 227 25.06 28.79 16.68
CA PHE A 227 26.45 28.52 16.27
C PHE A 227 26.51 28.65 14.74
#